data_AF-A0A5C6NKR9-F1
#
_entry.id   AF-A0A5C6NKR9-F1
#
_cell.length_a   1.000
_cell.length_b   1.000
_cell.length_c   1.000
_cell.angle_alpha   90.00
_cell.angle_beta   90.00
_cell.angle_gamma   90.00
#
_symmetry.space_group_name_H-M   'P 1'
#
loop_
_entity.id
_entity.type
_entity.pdbx_description
1 polymer ?
#
loop_
_entity_poly.entity_id
_entity_poly.type
_entity_poly.pdbx_seq_one_letter_code
_entity_poly.pdbx_strand_id
1 'polypeptide(L)'
;MGQKRDLTGSEKSKIVRYLAEGCSTLKIAKLLKCDHRTIKRFIQNSQQGRKKRVKKPRCKITAHELRRVKRAAAKMPLATSFAIFQSCNITGVPKSTRCAILRDMAKTDGPMAGSVKGRQLQSDSDASKDGVKLNSQFLEDTFFKQWYRKKSASFKKNMIFMQDNAPSHTSKYSTAWLARKGLKEEKLMTWPPCSPDLNPIENLWSLIKCEIYKEGKQSTSLNSVWEAVVAAARNVDREQIKTLTESMDGKLLSVLAKKGGYIGH
;
A
#
# COMPACT_ATOMS: atom_id res chain seq x y z
N MET A 1 -30.14 -17.14 -21.31
CA MET A 1 -28.72 -17.54 -21.18
C MET A 1 -28.25 -17.25 -19.76
N GLY A 2 -27.95 -18.28 -18.96
CA GLY A 2 -27.63 -18.13 -17.53
C GLY A 2 -26.20 -17.63 -17.26
N GLN A 3 -26.06 -16.69 -16.33
CA GLN A 3 -24.78 -16.09 -15.96
C GLN A 3 -23.76 -17.13 -15.47
N LYS A 4 -22.50 -16.97 -15.88
CA LYS A 4 -21.36 -17.76 -15.41
C LYS A 4 -21.10 -17.43 -13.93
N ARG A 5 -21.40 -18.37 -13.04
CA ARG A 5 -21.06 -18.27 -11.61
C ARG A 5 -19.74 -18.99 -11.35
N ASP A 6 -18.81 -18.28 -10.71
CA ASP A 6 -17.56 -18.87 -10.24
C ASP A 6 -17.77 -19.65 -8.93
N LEU A 7 -17.09 -20.79 -8.81
CA LEU A 7 -17.14 -21.62 -7.61
C LEU A 7 -16.39 -20.95 -6.45
N THR A 8 -17.04 -20.85 -5.30
CA THR A 8 -16.45 -20.44 -4.03
C THR A 8 -15.39 -21.45 -3.54
N GLY A 9 -14.52 -21.02 -2.62
CA GLY A 9 -13.49 -21.91 -2.04
C GLY A 9 -14.08 -23.16 -1.37
N SER A 10 -15.21 -23.00 -0.67
CA SER A 10 -15.92 -24.12 -0.01
C SER A 10 -16.51 -25.10 -1.02
N GLU A 11 -17.12 -24.61 -2.10
CA GLU A 11 -17.66 -25.46 -3.18
C GLU A 11 -16.54 -26.27 -3.87
N LYS A 12 -15.38 -25.64 -4.12
CA LYS A 12 -14.19 -26.32 -4.68
C LYS A 12 -13.70 -27.46 -3.77
N SER A 13 -13.62 -27.23 -2.46
CA SER A 13 -13.21 -28.26 -1.50
C SER A 13 -14.21 -29.42 -1.43
N LYS A 14 -15.51 -29.14 -1.47
CA LYS A 14 -16.56 -30.18 -1.52
C LYS A 14 -16.48 -31.02 -2.80
N ILE A 15 -16.20 -30.41 -3.96
CA ILE A 15 -16.01 -31.14 -5.21
C ILE A 15 -14.84 -32.12 -5.10
N VAL A 16 -13.69 -31.68 -4.58
CA VAL A 16 -12.52 -32.56 -4.41
C VAL A 16 -12.83 -33.74 -3.48
N ARG A 17 -13.52 -33.47 -2.36
CA ARG A 17 -13.93 -34.51 -1.40
C ARG A 17 -14.87 -35.54 -2.03
N TYR A 18 -15.94 -35.10 -2.70
CA TYR A 18 -16.90 -36.02 -3.30
C TYR A 18 -16.29 -36.83 -4.46
N LEU A 19 -15.32 -36.28 -5.19
CA LEU A 19 -14.58 -37.04 -6.20
C LEU A 19 -13.71 -38.13 -5.56
N ALA A 20 -13.07 -37.84 -4.42
CA ALA A 20 -12.30 -38.84 -3.68
C ALA A 20 -13.19 -39.96 -3.11
N GLU A 21 -14.44 -39.63 -2.76
CA GLU A 21 -15.48 -40.58 -2.35
C GLU A 21 -16.12 -41.34 -3.54
N GLY A 22 -15.62 -41.17 -4.77
CA GLY A 22 -16.07 -41.90 -5.96
C GLY A 22 -17.38 -41.39 -6.57
N CYS A 23 -17.87 -40.22 -6.18
CA CYS A 23 -19.10 -39.66 -6.74
C CYS A 23 -18.92 -39.21 -8.19
N SER A 24 -19.93 -39.49 -9.04
CA SER A 24 -19.93 -39.01 -10.42
C SER A 24 -20.07 -37.48 -10.49
N THR A 25 -19.45 -36.86 -11.49
CA THR A 25 -19.49 -35.39 -11.68
C THR A 25 -20.91 -34.83 -11.84
N LEU A 26 -21.83 -35.63 -12.40
CA LEU A 26 -23.26 -35.29 -12.51
C LEU A 26 -23.96 -35.32 -11.14
N LYS A 27 -23.60 -36.29 -10.28
CA LYS A 27 -24.13 -36.37 -8.91
C LYS A 27 -23.67 -35.18 -8.07
N ILE A 28 -22.41 -34.78 -8.22
CA ILE A 28 -21.85 -33.60 -7.54
C ILE A 28 -22.52 -32.30 -8.01
N ALA A 29 -22.80 -32.18 -9.32
CA ALA A 29 -23.51 -31.02 -9.89
C ALA A 29 -24.90 -30.83 -9.26
N LYS A 30 -25.64 -31.94 -9.11
CA LYS A 30 -26.95 -31.95 -8.45
C LYS A 30 -26.86 -31.56 -6.98
N LEU A 31 -25.88 -32.12 -6.24
CA LEU A 31 -25.68 -31.83 -4.81
C LEU A 31 -25.30 -30.37 -4.53
N LEU A 32 -24.49 -29.77 -5.39
CA LEU A 32 -24.03 -28.39 -5.25
C LEU A 32 -24.90 -27.37 -5.99
N LYS A 33 -26.02 -27.82 -6.59
CA LYS A 33 -26.92 -27.00 -7.42
C LYS A 33 -26.16 -26.12 -8.42
N CYS A 34 -25.15 -26.68 -9.07
CA CYS A 34 -24.30 -25.97 -10.01
C CYS A 34 -24.27 -26.65 -11.38
N ASP A 35 -23.95 -25.87 -12.42
CA ASP A 35 -23.87 -26.41 -13.77
C ASP A 35 -22.74 -27.45 -13.87
N HIS A 36 -23.04 -28.59 -14.51
CA HIS A 36 -22.10 -29.69 -14.71
C HIS A 36 -20.85 -29.24 -15.45
N ARG A 37 -20.98 -28.28 -16.38
CA ARG A 37 -19.85 -27.70 -17.12
C ARG A 37 -18.86 -26.98 -16.19
N THR A 38 -19.35 -26.37 -15.12
CA THR A 38 -18.52 -25.66 -14.13
C THR A 38 -17.65 -26.65 -13.35
N ILE A 39 -18.20 -27.81 -12.97
CA ILE A 39 -17.44 -28.89 -12.32
C ILE A 39 -16.40 -29.48 -13.29
N LYS A 40 -16.78 -29.76 -14.54
CA LYS A 40 -15.84 -30.27 -15.55
C LYS A 40 -14.67 -29.30 -15.79
N ARG A 41 -14.94 -27.99 -15.87
CA ARG A 41 -13.90 -26.97 -16.04
C ARG A 41 -12.97 -26.87 -14.84
N PHE A 42 -13.51 -26.97 -13.63
CA PHE A 42 -12.68 -27.00 -12.41
C PHE A 42 -11.73 -28.20 -12.42
N ILE A 43 -12.22 -29.40 -12.76
CA ILE A 43 -11.40 -30.62 -12.84
C ILE A 43 -10.32 -30.48 -13.93
N GLN A 44 -10.67 -30.01 -15.13
CA GLN A 44 -9.70 -29.81 -16.20
C GLN A 44 -8.60 -28.81 -15.81
N ASN A 45 -8.96 -27.71 -15.16
CA ASN A 45 -8.01 -26.69 -14.72
C ASN A 45 -7.18 -27.14 -13.51
N SER A 46 -7.70 -27.99 -12.64
CA SER A 46 -6.95 -28.53 -11.50
C SER A 46 -5.92 -29.58 -11.92
N GLN A 47 -6.21 -30.34 -12.98
CA GLN A 47 -5.30 -31.33 -13.57
C GLN A 47 -4.20 -30.69 -14.44
N GLN A 48 -4.44 -29.48 -14.95
CA GLN A 48 -3.40 -28.64 -15.56
C GLN A 48 -2.51 -28.08 -14.45
N GLY A 49 -1.55 -28.90 -13.99
CA GLY A 49 -0.54 -28.48 -13.03
C GLY A 49 0.05 -27.12 -13.43
N ARG A 50 0.24 -26.25 -12.44
CA ARG A 50 0.83 -24.91 -12.61
C ARG A 50 2.15 -25.07 -13.37
N LYS A 51 2.22 -24.63 -14.64
CA LYS A 51 3.44 -24.74 -15.45
C LYS A 51 4.62 -24.17 -14.65
N LYS A 52 5.56 -25.02 -14.23
CA LYS A 52 6.79 -24.54 -13.58
C LYS A 52 7.48 -23.58 -14.55
N ARG A 53 7.77 -22.38 -14.06
CA ARG A 53 8.41 -21.32 -14.84
C ARG A 53 9.80 -21.81 -15.26
N VAL A 54 9.96 -22.21 -16.52
CA VAL A 54 11.26 -22.58 -17.08
C VAL A 54 12.16 -21.35 -16.95
N LYS A 55 13.22 -21.43 -16.13
CA LYS A 55 14.23 -20.38 -16.03
C LYS A 55 14.99 -20.36 -17.35
N LYS A 56 14.62 -19.44 -18.26
CA LYS A 56 15.43 -19.18 -19.45
C LYS A 56 16.84 -18.75 -19.01
N PRO A 57 17.91 -19.18 -19.71
CA PRO A 57 19.26 -18.75 -19.39
C PRO A 57 19.31 -17.22 -19.43
N ARG A 58 19.75 -16.60 -18.33
CA ARG A 58 19.93 -15.15 -18.26
C ARG A 58 21.06 -14.79 -19.21
N CYS A 59 20.81 -13.86 -20.14
CA CYS A 59 21.88 -13.20 -20.89
C CYS A 59 22.90 -12.66 -19.87
N LYS A 60 24.15 -13.14 -19.95
CA LYS A 60 25.21 -12.81 -19.00
C LYS A 60 25.78 -11.44 -19.35
N ILE A 61 25.16 -10.38 -18.84
CA ILE A 61 25.75 -9.05 -18.90
C ILE A 61 26.94 -9.02 -17.94
N THR A 62 28.10 -8.66 -18.46
CA THR A 62 29.37 -8.59 -17.73
C THR A 62 29.42 -7.40 -16.80
N ALA A 63 30.30 -7.44 -15.79
CA ALA A 63 30.53 -6.31 -14.89
C ALA A 63 31.01 -5.05 -15.64
N HIS A 64 31.75 -5.22 -16.74
CA HIS A 64 32.20 -4.11 -17.58
C HIS A 64 31.02 -3.43 -18.30
N GLU A 65 30.11 -4.21 -18.86
CA GLU A 65 28.88 -3.71 -19.49
C GLU A 65 27.96 -3.01 -18.50
N LEU A 66 27.82 -3.55 -17.27
CA LEU A 66 27.05 -2.89 -16.20
C LEU A 66 27.62 -1.50 -15.87
N ARG A 67 28.94 -1.34 -15.81
CA ARG A 67 29.56 -0.02 -15.60
C ARG A 67 29.28 0.96 -16.73
N ARG A 68 29.29 0.50 -17.99
CA ARG A 68 28.94 1.32 -19.16
C ARG A 68 27.49 1.77 -19.11
N VAL A 69 26.57 0.84 -18.79
CA VAL A 69 25.14 1.13 -18.61
C VAL A 69 24.91 2.15 -17.49
N LYS A 70 25.60 2.03 -16.35
CA LYS A 70 25.51 3.00 -15.24
C LYS A 70 25.90 4.41 -15.70
N ARG A 71 27.02 4.54 -16.42
CA ARG A 71 27.48 5.84 -16.97
C ARG A 71 26.50 6.41 -18.00
N ALA A 72 25.98 5.57 -18.90
CA ALA A 72 25.00 6.00 -19.90
C ALA A 72 23.70 6.47 -19.23
N ALA A 73 23.17 5.71 -18.26
CA ALA A 73 21.97 6.08 -17.52
C ALA A 73 22.12 7.43 -16.81
N ALA A 74 23.29 7.72 -16.23
CA ALA A 74 23.57 9.01 -15.60
C ALA A 74 23.63 10.19 -16.61
N LYS A 75 24.11 9.95 -17.84
CA LYS A 75 24.17 10.98 -18.90
C LYS A 75 22.83 11.23 -19.57
N MET A 76 21.91 10.27 -19.57
CA MET A 76 20.60 10.37 -20.21
C MET A 76 19.46 9.88 -19.28
N PRO A 77 19.14 10.66 -18.22
CA PRO A 77 18.20 10.23 -17.17
C PRO A 77 16.75 10.05 -17.66
N LEU A 78 16.36 10.75 -18.73
CA LEU A 78 15.02 10.66 -19.32
C LEU A 78 14.94 9.67 -20.50
N ALA A 79 16.06 9.05 -20.89
CA ALA A 79 16.07 8.11 -22.00
C ALA A 79 15.42 6.78 -21.63
N THR A 80 14.81 6.14 -22.62
CA THR A 80 14.21 4.82 -22.40
C THR A 80 15.28 3.81 -22.04
N SER A 81 14.89 2.79 -21.25
CA SER A 81 15.76 1.64 -20.98
C SER A 81 16.31 0.95 -22.23
N PHE A 82 15.71 1.18 -23.41
CA PHE A 82 16.19 0.63 -24.67
C PHE A 82 17.33 1.48 -25.22
N ALA A 83 17.11 2.80 -25.30
CA ALA A 83 18.13 3.77 -25.72
C ALA A 83 19.40 3.71 -24.87
N ILE A 84 19.26 3.56 -23.55
CA ILE A 84 20.41 3.43 -22.63
C ILE A 84 21.26 2.19 -22.97
N PHE A 85 20.63 1.03 -23.16
CA PHE A 85 21.36 -0.21 -23.48
C PHE A 85 21.91 -0.21 -24.89
N GLN A 86 21.19 0.38 -25.85
CA GLN A 86 21.64 0.56 -27.22
C GLN A 86 22.86 1.47 -27.32
N SER A 87 22.91 2.57 -26.56
CA SER A 87 24.09 3.45 -26.47
C SER A 87 25.34 2.76 -25.93
N CYS A 88 25.16 1.65 -25.20
CA CYS A 88 26.23 0.81 -24.69
C CYS A 88 26.57 -0.36 -25.62
N ASN A 89 25.97 -0.42 -26.82
CA ASN A 89 26.11 -1.53 -27.76
C ASN A 89 25.65 -2.89 -27.19
N ILE A 90 24.69 -2.87 -26.24
CA ILE A 90 24.14 -4.07 -25.62
C ILE A 90 22.75 -4.32 -26.18
N THR A 91 22.63 -5.33 -27.05
CA THR A 91 21.38 -5.71 -27.73
C THR A 91 20.87 -7.07 -27.24
N GLY A 92 19.64 -7.44 -27.58
CA GLY A 92 19.06 -8.75 -27.22
C GLY A 92 18.62 -8.91 -25.74
N VAL A 93 18.74 -7.87 -24.90
CA VAL A 93 18.32 -7.92 -23.50
C VAL A 93 16.82 -7.57 -23.36
N PRO A 94 16.00 -8.46 -22.76
CA PRO A 94 14.58 -8.20 -22.56
C PRO A 94 14.32 -6.95 -21.71
N LYS A 95 13.22 -6.21 -22.01
CA LYS A 95 12.81 -5.01 -21.27
C LYS A 95 12.78 -5.22 -19.75
N SER A 96 12.24 -6.37 -19.30
CA SER A 96 12.20 -6.73 -17.88
C SER A 96 13.58 -6.77 -17.22
N THR A 97 14.58 -7.28 -17.94
CA THR A 97 15.96 -7.40 -17.46
C THR A 97 16.64 -6.05 -17.46
N ARG A 98 16.47 -5.25 -18.52
CA ARG A 98 16.99 -3.87 -18.60
C ARG A 98 16.47 -3.01 -17.44
N CYS A 99 15.15 -3.06 -17.18
CA CYS A 99 14.55 -2.34 -16.07
C CYS A 99 14.96 -2.89 -14.69
N ALA A 100 15.19 -4.20 -14.54
CA ALA A 100 15.68 -4.77 -13.29
C ALA A 100 17.09 -4.26 -12.97
N ILE A 101 17.98 -4.25 -13.96
CA ILE A 101 19.37 -3.79 -13.82
C ILE A 101 19.42 -2.31 -13.44
N LEU A 102 18.67 -1.45 -14.13
CA LEU A 102 18.66 -0.01 -13.83
C LEU A 102 18.12 0.27 -12.41
N ARG A 103 17.11 -0.50 -11.95
CA ARG A 103 16.61 -0.39 -10.58
C ARG A 103 17.61 -0.84 -9.54
N ASP A 104 18.36 -1.92 -9.80
CA ASP A 104 19.37 -2.40 -8.86
C ASP A 104 20.57 -1.44 -8.79
N MET A 105 20.96 -0.81 -9.91
CA MET A 105 21.96 0.25 -9.92
C MET A 105 21.55 1.46 -9.07
N ALA A 106 20.30 1.91 -9.18
CA ALA A 106 19.79 3.04 -8.40
C ALA A 106 19.77 2.76 -6.87
N LYS A 107 19.69 1.50 -6.45
CA LYS A 107 19.76 1.12 -5.03
C LYS A 107 21.18 1.14 -4.45
N THR A 108 22.21 1.00 -5.29
CA THR A 108 23.61 0.90 -4.83
C THR A 108 24.26 2.25 -4.51
N ASP A 109 23.60 3.36 -4.82
CA ASP A 109 24.09 4.72 -4.54
C ASP A 109 23.48 5.30 -3.24
N GLY A 110 23.43 4.49 -2.17
CA GLY A 110 23.16 4.96 -0.81
C GLY A 110 24.36 5.73 -0.22
N PRO A 111 24.15 6.65 0.75
CA PRO A 111 25.19 7.57 1.21
C PRO A 111 26.33 6.83 1.92
N MET A 112 27.54 6.94 1.38
CA MET A 112 28.78 6.50 2.03
C MET A 112 29.16 7.51 3.12
N ALA A 113 29.38 6.99 4.33
CA ALA A 113 29.88 7.76 5.48
C ALA A 113 31.29 8.32 5.21
N GLY A 114 31.47 9.61 5.50
CA GLY A 114 32.76 10.32 5.52
C GLY A 114 32.71 11.49 6.51
N SER A 115 33.74 11.58 7.36
CA SER A 115 33.92 12.42 8.56
C SER A 115 33.50 13.91 8.52
N VAL A 116 32.82 14.29 9.61
CA VAL A 116 32.83 15.53 10.42
C VAL A 116 33.64 16.75 9.91
N LYS A 117 32.94 17.88 9.70
CA LYS A 117 33.19 19.18 10.37
C LYS A 117 32.13 20.22 9.98
N GLY A 118 31.66 20.99 10.97
CA GLY A 118 31.11 22.34 10.75
C GLY A 118 29.62 22.53 11.09
N ARG A 119 29.38 23.37 12.09
CA ARG A 119 28.10 23.95 12.49
C ARG A 119 27.33 24.57 11.30
N GLN A 120 26.03 24.32 11.22
CA GLN A 120 25.00 25.37 11.16
C GLN A 120 23.63 24.72 11.42
N LEU A 121 22.84 25.29 12.34
CA LEU A 121 21.42 24.99 12.46
C LEU A 121 20.73 25.50 11.18
N GLN A 122 20.20 24.58 10.38
CA GLN A 122 19.26 24.90 9.30
C GLN A 122 18.16 23.83 9.27
N SER A 123 16.95 24.32 9.10
CA SER A 123 15.69 23.59 9.03
C SER A 123 15.78 22.33 8.15
N ASP A 124 15.47 21.17 8.74
CA ASP A 124 15.39 19.89 8.04
C ASP A 124 14.21 19.89 7.05
N SER A 125 14.47 20.43 5.86
CA SER A 125 13.63 20.32 4.66
C SER A 125 14.38 19.52 3.61
N ASP A 126 14.62 18.23 3.88
CA ASP A 126 15.11 17.29 2.87
C ASP A 126 14.38 15.94 3.02
N ALA A 127 13.09 15.94 2.68
CA ALA A 127 12.40 14.73 2.31
C ALA A 127 12.78 14.36 0.88
N SER A 128 13.64 13.35 0.78
CA SER A 128 14.18 12.69 -0.40
C SER A 128 13.27 12.66 -1.64
N LYS A 129 13.84 13.05 -2.79
CA LYS A 129 13.24 13.23 -4.13
C LYS A 129 12.81 11.96 -4.86
N ASP A 130 12.85 10.79 -4.24
CA ASP A 130 12.43 9.54 -4.89
C ASP A 130 11.24 8.95 -4.16
N GLY A 131 10.18 8.60 -4.90
CA GLY A 131 8.93 8.05 -4.38
C GLY A 131 9.16 6.88 -3.41
N VAL A 132 9.25 7.21 -2.13
CA VAL A 132 9.41 6.25 -1.05
C VAL A 132 8.12 5.47 -0.98
N LYS A 133 8.20 4.16 -1.22
CA LYS A 133 7.10 3.25 -0.92
C LYS A 133 6.91 3.31 0.60
N LEU A 134 5.90 4.05 1.05
CA LEU A 134 5.55 4.19 2.46
C LEU A 134 5.39 2.78 3.05
N ASN A 135 6.36 2.38 3.86
CA ASN A 135 6.31 1.13 4.61
C ASN A 135 5.97 1.44 6.07
N SER A 136 5.51 0.43 6.80
CA SER A 136 5.10 0.56 8.20
C SER A 136 6.19 1.22 9.06
N GLN A 137 7.44 0.84 8.83
CA GLN A 137 8.60 1.39 9.52
C GLN A 137 8.79 2.90 9.28
N PHE A 138 8.64 3.38 8.05
CA PHE A 138 8.83 4.78 7.71
C PHE A 138 7.79 5.67 8.40
N LEU A 139 6.51 5.29 8.35
CA LEU A 139 5.41 6.05 8.97
C LEU A 139 5.59 6.20 10.48
N GLU A 140 6.05 5.13 11.14
CA GLU A 140 6.20 5.08 12.59
C GLU A 140 7.47 5.76 13.08
N ASP A 141 8.60 5.58 12.41
CA ASP A 141 9.91 6.04 12.90
C ASP A 141 10.19 7.53 12.64
N THR A 142 9.59 8.14 11.61
CA THR A 142 9.88 9.54 11.24
C THR A 142 9.00 10.54 11.98
N PHE A 143 7.70 10.53 11.75
CA PHE A 143 6.80 11.58 12.24
C PHE A 143 6.17 11.23 13.60
N PHE A 144 5.52 10.06 13.69
CA PHE A 144 4.74 9.71 14.87
C PHE A 144 5.61 9.55 16.12
N LYS A 145 6.79 8.90 16.00
CA LYS A 145 7.74 8.76 17.11
C LYS A 145 8.19 10.10 17.70
N GLN A 146 8.56 11.06 16.86
CA GLN A 146 9.02 12.37 17.32
C GLN A 146 7.89 13.16 18.00
N TRP A 147 6.71 13.17 17.40
CA TRP A 147 5.54 13.83 17.94
C TRP A 147 5.09 13.19 19.27
N TYR A 148 4.97 11.86 19.32
CA TYR A 148 4.53 11.13 20.50
C TYR A 148 5.50 11.30 21.68
N ARG A 149 6.82 11.32 21.40
CA ARG A 149 7.84 11.56 22.44
C ARG A 149 7.61 12.89 23.16
N LYS A 150 7.26 13.95 22.42
CA LYS A 150 7.05 15.31 22.95
C LYS A 150 5.76 15.47 23.78
N LYS A 151 4.87 14.47 23.83
CA LYS A 151 3.62 14.54 24.61
C LYS A 151 3.83 14.24 26.09
N SER A 152 3.03 14.92 26.93
CA SER A 152 3.05 14.75 28.39
C SER A 152 2.64 13.33 28.80
N ALA A 153 3.06 12.92 30.00
CA ALA A 153 2.67 11.62 30.55
C ALA A 153 1.15 11.49 30.70
N SER A 154 0.47 12.56 31.14
CA SER A 154 -0.99 12.61 31.25
C SER A 154 -1.69 12.38 29.89
N PHE A 155 -1.22 13.05 28.83
CA PHE A 155 -1.74 12.81 27.48
C PHE A 155 -1.58 11.35 27.05
N LYS A 156 -0.39 10.77 27.24
CA LYS A 156 -0.10 9.36 26.89
C LYS A 156 -0.92 8.36 27.72
N LYS A 157 -1.33 8.75 28.93
CA LYS A 157 -2.17 7.92 29.80
C LYS A 157 -3.60 7.85 29.27
N ASN A 158 -4.16 8.98 28.84
CA ASN A 158 -5.58 9.12 28.52
C ASN A 158 -5.90 9.02 27.01
N MET A 159 -4.88 9.00 26.15
CA MET A 159 -5.06 8.90 24.70
C MET A 159 -5.52 7.48 24.29
N ILE A 160 -6.50 7.44 23.38
CA ILE A 160 -6.85 6.27 22.57
C ILE A 160 -6.28 6.48 21.16
N PHE A 161 -5.51 5.52 20.67
CA PHE A 161 -4.95 5.53 19.33
C PHE A 161 -5.90 4.82 18.36
N MET A 162 -6.23 5.48 17.25
CA MET A 162 -7.14 4.97 16.22
C MET A 162 -6.36 4.84 14.90
N GLN A 163 -6.48 3.69 14.24
CA GLN A 163 -5.98 3.45 12.89
C GLN A 163 -6.92 2.47 12.17
N ASP A 164 -6.94 2.51 10.84
CA ASP A 164 -7.69 1.53 10.05
C ASP A 164 -6.94 0.19 9.93
N ASN A 165 -7.59 -0.80 9.31
CA ASN A 165 -7.02 -2.14 9.10
C ASN A 165 -6.22 -2.25 7.79
N ALA A 166 -5.58 -1.17 7.32
CA ALA A 166 -4.71 -1.25 6.16
C ALA A 166 -3.56 -2.26 6.40
N PRO A 167 -3.11 -3.02 5.39
CA PRO A 167 -2.10 -4.07 5.59
C PRO A 167 -0.77 -3.60 6.22
N SER A 168 -0.41 -2.34 6.04
CA SER A 168 0.75 -1.71 6.72
C SER A 168 0.52 -1.62 8.22
N HIS A 169 -0.66 -1.16 8.66
CA HIS A 169 -1.02 -0.94 10.06
C HIS A 169 -1.21 -2.25 10.83
N THR A 170 -1.72 -3.28 10.16
CA THR A 170 -1.90 -4.62 10.75
C THR A 170 -0.64 -5.49 10.64
N SER A 171 0.48 -4.95 10.16
CA SER A 171 1.72 -5.71 10.01
C SER A 171 2.28 -6.14 11.37
N LYS A 172 3.01 -7.26 11.41
CA LYS A 172 3.70 -7.72 12.64
C LYS A 172 4.65 -6.66 13.19
N TYR A 173 5.25 -5.87 12.31
CA TYR A 173 6.14 -4.78 12.69
C TYR A 173 5.37 -3.69 13.43
N SER A 174 4.30 -3.17 12.82
CA SER A 174 3.50 -2.07 13.34
C SER A 174 2.84 -2.40 14.67
N THR A 175 2.22 -3.57 14.74
CA THR A 175 1.59 -4.07 15.97
C THR A 175 2.60 -4.22 17.10
N ALA A 176 3.79 -4.79 16.83
CA ALA A 176 4.85 -4.90 17.83
C ALA A 176 5.43 -3.53 18.23
N TRP A 177 5.51 -2.58 17.29
CA TRP A 177 5.99 -1.23 17.56
C TRP A 177 5.04 -0.45 18.46
N LEU A 178 3.73 -0.48 18.17
CA LEU A 178 2.69 0.14 19.00
C LEU A 178 2.70 -0.45 20.41
N ALA A 179 2.80 -1.78 20.53
CA ALA A 179 2.90 -2.46 21.83
C ALA A 179 4.12 -1.99 22.65
N ARG A 180 5.31 -1.83 22.03
CA ARG A 180 6.50 -1.28 22.70
C ARG A 180 6.33 0.18 23.15
N LYS A 181 5.38 0.92 22.59
CA LYS A 181 5.04 2.29 23.01
C LYS A 181 3.92 2.35 24.05
N GLY A 182 3.45 1.18 24.50
CA GLY A 182 2.31 1.06 25.41
C GLY A 182 0.97 1.35 24.75
N LEU A 183 0.91 1.35 23.41
CA LEU A 183 -0.32 1.51 22.62
C LEU A 183 -0.83 0.13 22.23
N LYS A 184 -1.40 -0.57 23.20
CA LYS A 184 -1.98 -1.90 23.04
C LYS A 184 -3.28 -1.98 23.84
N GLU A 185 -4.05 -3.04 23.59
CA GLU A 185 -5.28 -3.32 24.35
C GLU A 185 -6.23 -2.10 24.31
N GLU A 186 -6.69 -1.61 25.46
CA GLU A 186 -7.66 -0.50 25.58
C GLU A 186 -7.19 0.83 24.97
N LYS A 187 -5.88 1.00 24.75
CA LYS A 187 -5.32 2.19 24.10
C LYS A 187 -5.30 2.13 22.59
N LEU A 188 -5.62 0.98 21.99
CA LEU A 188 -5.73 0.81 20.55
C LEU A 188 -7.19 0.52 20.21
N MET A 189 -7.85 1.48 19.55
CA MET A 189 -9.24 1.33 19.14
C MET A 189 -9.38 0.19 18.14
N THR A 190 -10.33 -0.72 18.39
CA THR A 190 -10.69 -1.74 17.42
C THR A 190 -11.49 -1.10 16.29
N TRP A 191 -11.05 -1.29 15.05
CA TRP A 191 -11.70 -0.71 13.87
C TRP A 191 -12.38 -1.80 13.03
N PRO A 192 -13.65 -1.60 12.61
CA PRO A 192 -14.32 -2.54 11.71
C PRO A 192 -13.70 -2.52 10.30
N PRO A 193 -13.61 -3.68 9.62
CA PRO A 193 -13.10 -3.74 8.25
C PRO A 193 -14.04 -3.00 7.29
N CYS A 194 -13.47 -2.37 6.26
CA CYS A 194 -14.21 -1.69 5.19
C CYS A 194 -15.14 -0.56 5.67
N SER A 195 -14.78 0.15 6.74
CA SER A 195 -15.56 1.28 7.27
C SER A 195 -14.84 2.64 7.15
N PRO A 196 -14.63 3.14 5.92
CA PRO A 196 -14.07 4.48 5.72
C PRO A 196 -15.06 5.60 6.12
N ASP A 197 -16.36 5.33 6.06
CA ASP A 197 -17.44 6.22 6.49
C ASP A 197 -17.36 6.58 7.98
N LEU A 198 -16.87 5.65 8.80
CA LEU A 198 -16.59 5.89 10.21
C LEU A 198 -15.35 6.73 10.45
N ASN A 199 -14.38 6.81 9.53
CA ASN A 199 -13.06 7.37 9.86
C ASN A 199 -13.05 8.91 9.74
N PRO A 200 -12.91 9.68 10.85
CA PRO A 200 -12.92 11.14 10.80
C PRO A 200 -11.79 11.74 9.95
N ILE A 201 -10.69 11.01 9.74
CA ILE A 201 -9.58 11.50 8.92
C ILE A 201 -9.97 11.63 7.45
N GLU A 202 -10.92 10.83 6.96
CA GLU A 202 -11.41 10.93 5.57
C GLU A 202 -12.16 12.25 5.36
N ASN A 203 -12.94 12.67 6.36
CA ASN A 203 -13.64 13.95 6.35
C ASN A 203 -12.64 15.11 6.45
N LEU A 204 -11.59 14.99 7.27
CA LEU A 204 -10.50 15.97 7.33
C LEU A 204 -9.78 16.09 5.98
N TRP A 205 -9.49 14.97 5.32
CA TRP A 205 -8.92 14.99 3.96
C TRP A 205 -9.84 15.62 2.94
N SER A 206 -11.16 15.48 3.09
CA SER A 206 -12.14 16.17 2.25
C SER A 206 -12.02 17.69 2.41
N LEU A 207 -11.98 18.20 3.65
CA LEU A 207 -11.78 19.63 3.92
C LEU A 207 -10.48 20.16 3.31
N ILE A 208 -9.37 19.42 3.51
CA ILE A 208 -8.07 19.79 2.94
C ILE A 208 -8.13 19.82 1.41
N LYS A 209 -8.73 18.82 0.76
CA LYS A 209 -8.89 18.80 -0.71
C LYS A 209 -9.75 19.96 -1.20
N CYS A 210 -10.85 20.28 -0.53
CA CYS A 210 -11.69 21.43 -0.87
C CYS A 210 -10.89 22.73 -0.86
N GLU A 211 -10.01 22.92 0.13
CA GLU A 211 -9.17 24.12 0.21
C GLU A 211 -8.07 24.13 -0.86
N ILE A 212 -7.42 22.99 -1.13
CA ILE A 212 -6.38 22.88 -2.17
C ILE A 212 -6.94 23.23 -3.56
N TYR A 213 -8.14 22.71 -3.88
CA TYR A 213 -8.77 22.88 -5.20
C TYR A 213 -9.74 24.07 -5.27
N LYS A 214 -9.81 24.87 -4.19
CA LYS A 214 -10.63 26.09 -4.15
C LYS A 214 -10.27 27.00 -5.33
N GLU A 215 -11.28 27.60 -5.95
CA GLU A 215 -11.13 28.47 -7.13
C GLU A 215 -10.47 27.79 -8.35
N GLY A 216 -10.52 26.45 -8.42
CA GLY A 216 -9.98 25.70 -9.56
C GLY A 216 -8.45 25.65 -9.62
N LYS A 217 -7.77 25.90 -8.50
CA LYS A 217 -6.30 25.80 -8.42
C LYS A 217 -5.82 24.42 -8.84
N GLN A 218 -4.80 24.39 -9.68
CA GLN A 218 -4.14 23.16 -10.13
C GLN A 218 -2.65 23.23 -9.80
N SER A 219 -2.16 22.22 -9.11
CA SER A 219 -0.73 22.05 -8.81
C SER A 219 -0.10 21.14 -9.86
N THR A 220 0.93 21.63 -10.55
CA THR A 220 1.63 20.90 -11.63
C THR A 220 2.90 20.19 -11.17
N SER A 221 3.32 20.39 -9.92
CA SER A 221 4.52 19.77 -9.33
C SER A 221 4.26 19.17 -7.95
N LEU A 222 5.05 18.15 -7.58
CA LEU A 222 4.96 17.52 -6.26
C LEU A 222 5.18 18.52 -5.11
N ASN A 223 6.15 19.43 -5.25
CA ASN A 223 6.41 20.46 -4.24
C ASN A 223 5.21 21.39 -4.08
N SER A 224 4.60 21.83 -5.19
CA SER A 224 3.41 22.69 -5.12
C SER A 224 2.22 21.99 -4.46
N VAL A 225 2.05 20.68 -4.68
CA VAL A 225 1.02 19.89 -3.98
C VAL A 225 1.33 19.83 -2.49
N TRP A 226 2.59 19.56 -2.13
CA TRP A 226 3.00 19.48 -0.73
C TRP A 226 2.78 20.79 0.02
N GLU A 227 3.19 21.93 -0.56
CA GLU A 227 2.97 23.26 0.01
C GLU A 227 1.49 23.57 0.17
N ALA A 228 0.67 23.25 -0.84
CA ALA A 228 -0.78 23.41 -0.78
C ALA A 228 -1.42 22.57 0.33
N VAL A 229 -1.01 21.30 0.49
CA VAL A 229 -1.47 20.42 1.57
C VAL A 229 -1.10 20.99 2.94
N VAL A 230 0.14 21.45 3.12
CA VAL A 230 0.60 22.01 4.39
C VAL A 230 -0.14 23.32 4.72
N ALA A 231 -0.36 24.18 3.72
CA ALA A 231 -1.12 25.42 3.90
C ALA A 231 -2.59 25.14 4.26
N ALA A 232 -3.27 24.27 3.50
CA ALA A 232 -4.65 23.88 3.75
C ALA A 232 -4.80 23.22 5.14
N ALA A 233 -3.90 22.32 5.52
CA ALA A 233 -3.94 21.67 6.82
C ALA A 233 -3.75 22.64 7.99
N ARG A 234 -2.97 23.73 7.81
CA ARG A 234 -2.82 24.79 8.82
C ARG A 234 -4.05 25.67 8.96
N ASN A 235 -4.87 25.77 7.91
CA ASN A 235 -6.11 26.53 7.92
C ASN A 235 -7.28 25.78 8.55
N VAL A 236 -7.15 24.46 8.77
CA VAL A 236 -8.17 23.69 9.49
C VAL A 236 -8.18 24.14 10.96
N ASP A 237 -9.31 24.70 11.39
CA ASP A 237 -9.45 25.21 12.74
C ASP A 237 -9.74 24.08 13.75
N ARG A 238 -9.67 24.42 15.04
CA ARG A 238 -9.90 23.44 16.12
C ARG A 238 -11.37 23.03 16.22
N GLU A 239 -12.32 23.91 15.88
CA GLU A 239 -13.75 23.64 15.96
C GLU A 239 -14.19 22.64 14.90
N GLN A 240 -13.63 22.73 13.69
CA GLN A 240 -13.77 21.75 12.62
C GLN A 240 -13.27 20.38 13.06
N ILE A 241 -12.06 20.29 13.64
CA ILE A 241 -11.53 19.03 14.17
C ILE A 241 -12.46 18.46 15.26
N LYS A 242 -12.90 19.32 16.20
CA LYS A 242 -13.80 18.93 17.29
C LYS A 242 -15.12 18.38 16.75
N THR A 243 -15.74 19.09 15.81
CA THR A 243 -16.98 18.69 15.14
C THR A 243 -16.84 17.34 14.44
N LEU A 244 -15.74 17.12 13.72
CA LEU A 244 -15.47 15.84 13.07
C LEU A 244 -15.35 14.70 14.09
N THR A 245 -14.66 14.93 15.21
CA THR A 245 -14.52 13.91 16.27
C THR A 245 -15.83 13.65 17.01
N GLU A 246 -16.63 14.68 17.29
CA GLU A 246 -17.92 14.56 17.98
C GLU A 246 -19.00 13.90 17.11
N SER A 247 -18.86 13.95 15.78
CA SER A 247 -19.77 13.27 14.85
C SER A 247 -19.74 11.73 14.97
N MET A 248 -18.71 11.17 15.61
CA MET A 248 -18.51 9.72 15.71
C MET A 248 -19.68 9.00 16.38
N ASP A 249 -20.22 9.55 17.45
CA ASP A 249 -21.34 8.92 18.17
C ASP A 249 -22.58 8.83 17.29
N GLY A 250 -22.89 9.90 16.54
CA GLY A 250 -23.99 9.91 15.56
C GLY A 250 -23.78 8.92 14.41
N LYS A 251 -22.54 8.77 13.94
CA LYS A 251 -22.18 7.77 12.92
C LYS A 251 -22.36 6.35 13.46
N LEU A 252 -21.93 6.07 14.68
CA LEU A 252 -22.12 4.77 15.32
C LEU A 252 -23.60 4.42 15.49
N LEU A 253 -24.43 5.37 15.94
CA LEU A 253 -25.89 5.20 16.01
C LEU A 253 -26.50 4.88 14.63
N SER A 254 -26.02 5.55 13.58
CA SER A 254 -26.46 5.30 12.21
C SER A 254 -26.07 3.90 11.72
N VAL A 255 -24.86 3.43 12.06
CA VAL A 255 -24.41 2.05 11.74
C VAL A 255 -25.26 1.02 12.47
N LEU A 256 -25.58 1.26 13.74
CA LEU A 256 -26.45 0.40 14.53
C LEU A 256 -27.86 0.32 13.94
N ALA A 257 -28.44 1.48 13.58
CA ALA A 257 -29.75 1.55 12.93
C ALA A 257 -29.78 0.77 11.59
N LYS A 258 -28.67 0.83 10.83
CA LYS A 258 -28.51 0.07 9.58
C LYS A 258 -27.99 -1.35 9.77
N LYS A 259 -27.88 -1.87 10.99
CA LYS A 259 -27.39 -3.21 11.32
C LYS A 259 -26.02 -3.53 10.69
N GLY A 260 -25.10 -2.57 10.73
CA GLY A 260 -23.77 -2.67 10.12
C GLY A 260 -23.71 -2.26 8.64
N GLY A 261 -24.81 -1.75 8.07
CA GLY A 261 -24.86 -1.23 6.71
C GLY A 261 -24.17 0.13 6.54
N TYR A 262 -23.81 0.44 5.29
CA TYR A 262 -23.14 1.69 4.89
C TYR A 262 -23.95 2.94 5.27
N ILE A 263 -23.31 3.92 5.92
CA ILE A 263 -24.00 5.13 6.42
C ILE A 263 -23.86 6.35 5.49
N GLY A 264 -22.92 6.36 4.56
CA GLY A 264 -22.57 7.57 3.79
C GLY A 264 -21.40 8.35 4.40
N HIS A 265 -20.92 9.38 3.72
CA HIS A 265 -19.85 10.25 4.19
C HIS A 265 -20.38 11.56 4.77
#